data_AF-A0A1Q8DTZ4-F1
#
_entry.id   AF-A0A1Q8DTZ4-F1
#
_cell.length_a   1.000
_cell.length_b   1.000
_cell.length_c   1.000
_cell.angle_alpha   90.00
_cell.angle_beta   90.00
_cell.angle_gamma   90.00
#
_symmetry.space_group_name_H-M   'P 1'
#
loop_
_entity.id
_entity.type
_entity.pdbx_description
1 polymer ?
#
loop_
_entity_poly.entity_id
_entity_poly.type
_entity_poly.pdbx_seq_one_letter_code
_entity_poly.pdbx_strand_id
1 'polypeptide(L)'
;MPYLALIAITLLVVLISHSCRPELSVDHQTNTIMNAQKQLEAAKIEDNIKNSYARLAANRTDICPKLLQKDMGSSNIERVDEVMVDDYCDYFLYLDTGQRLDVDVDNRQIEALLIVPTIHNFANGEYQVASYDKHVIRLAYNGATYKPERLSYDVAITVTD
;
A
#
# COMPACT_ATOMS: atom_id res chain seq x y z
N MET A 1 -9.35 49.96 56.04
CA MET A 1 -8.72 48.72 55.54
C MET A 1 -9.82 47.75 55.11
N PRO A 2 -10.14 47.68 53.81
CA PRO A 2 -11.24 46.88 53.29
C PRO A 2 -10.69 45.57 52.70
N TYR A 3 -10.63 44.50 53.49
CA TYR A 3 -10.19 43.17 53.02
C TYR A 3 -11.08 42.04 53.54
N LEU A 4 -12.37 42.32 53.79
CA LEU A 4 -13.30 41.33 54.35
C LEU A 4 -14.58 41.11 53.53
N ALA A 5 -14.71 41.75 52.36
CA ALA A 5 -15.89 41.61 51.50
C ALA A 5 -15.64 40.83 50.19
N LEU A 6 -14.45 40.28 49.97
CA LEU A 6 -14.07 39.65 48.69
C LEU A 6 -13.99 38.11 48.71
N ILE A 7 -14.19 37.47 49.86
CA ILE A 7 -14.07 35.99 49.98
C ILE A 7 -15.43 35.28 49.86
N ALA A 8 -16.55 36.01 49.92
CA ALA A 8 -17.88 35.41 49.88
C ALA A 8 -18.48 35.24 48.46
N ILE A 9 -17.84 35.76 47.41
CA ILE A 9 -18.38 35.71 46.04
C ILE A 9 -17.74 34.59 45.19
N THR A 10 -16.61 34.02 45.61
CA THR A 10 -15.93 32.96 44.85
C THR A 10 -16.49 31.55 45.07
N LEU A 11 -17.41 31.36 46.01
CA LEU A 11 -17.96 30.03 46.36
C LEU A 11 -19.32 29.70 45.74
N LEU A 12 -19.96 30.63 45.02
CA LEU A 12 -21.27 30.39 44.36
C LEU A 12 -21.17 30.03 42.87
N VAL A 13 -19.97 30.04 42.27
CA VAL A 13 -19.77 29.69 40.84
C VAL A 13 -19.34 28.22 40.65
N VAL A 14 -19.02 27.50 41.73
CA VAL A 14 -18.51 26.12 41.68
C VAL A 14 -19.62 25.07 41.58
N LEU A 15 -20.91 25.44 41.68
CA LEU A 15 -22.03 24.48 41.75
C LEU A 15 -22.87 24.33 40.48
N ILE A 16 -22.48 24.94 39.34
CA ILE A 16 -23.21 24.77 38.05
C ILE A 16 -22.40 23.91 37.05
N SER A 17 -21.20 23.44 37.39
CA SER A 17 -20.40 22.57 36.52
C SER A 17 -20.62 21.07 36.78
N HIS A 18 -21.85 20.64 37.07
CA HIS A 18 -22.20 19.22 37.12
C HIS A 18 -23.31 18.89 36.13
N SER A 19 -22.94 17.99 35.20
CA SER A 19 -23.76 17.25 34.24
C SER A 19 -24.26 17.98 32.98
N CYS A 20 -23.32 18.28 32.09
CA CYS A 20 -23.57 17.97 30.67
C CYS A 20 -22.41 17.07 30.22
N ARG A 21 -22.49 15.77 30.56
CA ARG A 21 -21.76 14.77 29.80
C ARG A 21 -22.37 14.81 28.40
N PRO A 22 -21.62 15.03 27.32
CA PRO A 22 -22.12 14.60 26.03
C PRO A 22 -22.28 13.08 26.15
N GLU A 23 -23.53 12.60 26.22
CA GLU A 23 -23.83 11.24 25.84
C GLU A 23 -23.41 11.15 24.37
N LEU A 24 -22.17 10.72 24.13
CA LEU A 24 -21.79 10.14 22.87
C LEU A 24 -22.75 8.95 22.68
N SER A 25 -23.79 9.21 21.89
CA SER A 25 -24.78 8.22 21.49
C SER A 25 -24.03 6.96 21.07
N VAL A 26 -24.27 5.86 21.82
CA VAL A 26 -23.74 4.53 21.52
C VAL A 26 -24.05 4.14 20.08
N ASP A 27 -25.17 4.62 19.53
CA ASP A 27 -25.56 4.42 18.13
C ASP A 27 -24.57 5.07 17.15
N HIS A 28 -24.03 6.27 17.45
CA HIS A 28 -23.08 6.94 16.55
C HIS A 28 -21.70 6.27 16.54
N GLN A 29 -21.22 5.78 17.69
CA GLN A 29 -20.00 4.97 17.77
C GLN A 29 -20.18 3.60 17.10
N THR A 30 -21.32 2.95 17.30
CA THR A 30 -21.63 1.63 16.71
C THR A 30 -21.73 1.72 15.18
N ASN A 31 -22.42 2.75 14.66
CA ASN A 31 -22.52 2.99 13.22
C ASN A 31 -21.15 3.28 12.58
N THR A 32 -20.28 4.02 13.26
CA THR A 32 -18.93 4.33 12.76
C THR A 32 -18.06 3.06 12.69
N ILE A 33 -18.09 2.21 13.72
CA ILE A 33 -17.34 0.95 13.75
C ILE A 33 -17.87 -0.02 12.69
N MET A 34 -19.20 -0.16 12.56
CA MET A 34 -19.82 -0.99 11.53
C MET A 34 -19.47 -0.53 10.11
N ASN A 35 -19.45 0.78 9.87
CA ASN A 35 -19.05 1.35 8.58
C ASN A 35 -17.56 1.08 8.28
N ALA A 36 -16.68 1.27 9.26
CA ALA A 36 -15.25 0.96 9.10
C ALA A 36 -15.00 -0.53 8.82
N GLN A 37 -15.73 -1.42 9.50
CA GLN A 37 -15.63 -2.85 9.26
C GLN A 37 -16.15 -3.26 7.87
N LYS A 38 -17.28 -2.67 7.43
CA LYS A 38 -17.79 -2.89 6.07
C LYS A 38 -16.82 -2.42 5.00
N GLN A 39 -16.14 -1.29 5.21
CA GLN A 39 -15.09 -0.80 4.32
C GLN A 39 -13.88 -1.74 4.28
N LEU A 40 -13.44 -2.24 5.44
CA LEU A 40 -12.35 -3.22 5.51
C LEU A 40 -12.71 -4.52 4.77
N GLU A 41 -13.92 -5.03 4.95
CA GLU A 41 -14.39 -6.23 4.24
C GLU A 41 -14.46 -6.00 2.73
N ALA A 42 -14.97 -4.85 2.28
CA ALA A 42 -14.98 -4.49 0.87
C ALA A 42 -13.56 -4.42 0.28
N ALA A 43 -12.61 -3.81 1.00
CA ALA A 43 -11.21 -3.74 0.60
C ALA A 43 -10.57 -5.13 0.51
N LYS A 44 -10.87 -6.03 1.46
CA LYS A 44 -10.40 -7.43 1.41
C LYS A 44 -10.97 -8.20 0.21
N ILE A 45 -12.26 -7.99 -0.11
CA ILE A 45 -12.89 -8.61 -1.29
C ILE A 45 -12.22 -8.10 -2.57
N GLU A 46 -12.03 -6.79 -2.69
CA GLU A 46 -11.35 -6.19 -3.84
C GLU A 46 -9.92 -6.74 -3.99
N ASP A 47 -9.18 -6.85 -2.89
CA ASP A 47 -7.83 -7.41 -2.89
C ASP A 47 -7.79 -8.86 -3.37
N ASN A 48 -8.71 -9.69 -2.87
CA ASN A 48 -8.84 -11.08 -3.29
C ASN A 48 -9.15 -11.20 -4.79
N ILE A 49 -10.01 -10.34 -5.33
CA ILE A 49 -10.32 -10.31 -6.76
C ILE A 49 -9.08 -9.93 -7.56
N LYS A 50 -8.35 -8.88 -7.15
CA LYS A 50 -7.11 -8.45 -7.81
C LYS A 50 -6.05 -9.55 -7.80
N ASN A 51 -5.83 -10.21 -6.67
CA ASN A 51 -4.89 -11.33 -6.57
C ASN A 51 -5.31 -12.52 -7.45
N SER A 52 -6.62 -12.82 -7.52
CA SER A 52 -7.13 -13.87 -8.40
C SER A 52 -6.89 -13.54 -9.89
N TYR A 53 -7.13 -12.29 -10.30
CA TYR A 53 -6.84 -11.86 -11.67
C TYR A 53 -5.34 -11.90 -11.96
N ALA A 54 -4.51 -11.42 -11.03
CA ALA A 54 -3.06 -11.42 -11.14
C ALA A 54 -2.48 -12.83 -11.34
N ARG A 55 -3.07 -13.84 -10.70
CA ARG A 55 -2.73 -15.26 -10.91
C ARG A 55 -3.04 -15.73 -12.32
N LEU A 56 -4.17 -15.33 -12.88
CA LEU A 56 -4.58 -15.71 -14.24
C LEU A 56 -3.72 -15.01 -15.30
N ALA A 57 -3.28 -13.78 -15.01
CA ALA A 57 -2.44 -12.97 -15.89
C ALA A 57 -0.94 -13.29 -15.80
N ALA A 58 -0.50 -14.11 -14.84
CA ALA A 58 0.92 -14.35 -14.54
C ALA A 58 1.79 -14.76 -15.74
N ASN A 59 1.21 -15.40 -16.76
CA ASN A 59 1.90 -15.85 -17.98
C ASN A 59 1.40 -15.14 -19.26
N ARG A 60 0.65 -14.04 -19.13
CA ARG A 60 0.11 -13.26 -20.24
C ARG A 60 0.93 -11.99 -20.36
N THR A 61 1.67 -11.79 -21.44
CA THR A 61 2.66 -10.72 -21.56
C THR A 61 2.07 -9.31 -21.58
N ASP A 62 0.80 -9.16 -21.95
CA ASP A 62 0.15 -7.86 -22.18
C ASP A 62 -1.00 -7.58 -21.20
N ILE A 63 -1.08 -8.34 -20.10
CA ILE A 63 -2.13 -8.21 -19.09
C ILE A 63 -1.53 -7.99 -17.71
N CYS A 64 -2.02 -6.97 -17.01
CA CYS A 64 -1.61 -6.60 -15.64
C CYS A 64 -2.85 -6.43 -14.74
N PRO A 65 -2.74 -6.61 -13.41
CA PRO A 65 -1.56 -6.99 -12.63
C PRO A 65 -1.14 -8.45 -12.84
N LYS A 66 0.03 -8.85 -12.33
CA LYS A 66 0.58 -10.22 -12.42
C LYS A 66 1.03 -10.72 -11.04
N LEU A 67 0.77 -12.00 -10.73
CA LEU A 67 1.34 -12.64 -9.54
C LEU A 67 2.64 -13.33 -9.92
N LEU A 68 3.73 -12.92 -9.27
CA LEU A 68 5.01 -13.59 -9.35
C LEU A 68 5.05 -14.74 -8.35
N GLN A 69 5.47 -15.89 -8.85
CA GLN A 69 5.76 -17.06 -8.04
C GLN A 69 7.23 -17.36 -8.21
N LYS A 70 7.95 -17.43 -7.09
CA LYS A 70 9.35 -17.80 -7.06
C LYS A 70 9.45 -19.32 -7.17
N ASP A 71 10.26 -19.81 -8.10
CA ASP A 71 10.58 -21.24 -8.15
C ASP A 71 11.37 -21.65 -6.90
N MET A 72 11.13 -22.87 -6.41
CA MET A 72 11.84 -23.38 -5.24
C MET A 72 13.34 -23.40 -5.50
N GLY A 73 14.10 -22.68 -4.66
CA GLY A 73 15.55 -22.58 -4.76
C GLY A 73 16.08 -21.53 -5.75
N SER A 74 15.22 -20.83 -6.50
CA SER A 74 15.65 -19.67 -7.29
C SER A 74 15.61 -18.40 -6.44
N SER A 75 16.63 -17.55 -6.59
CA SER A 75 16.60 -16.14 -6.14
C SER A 75 16.02 -15.23 -7.22
N ASN A 76 16.04 -15.65 -8.48
CA ASN A 76 15.73 -14.77 -9.61
C ASN A 76 14.41 -15.17 -10.26
N ILE A 77 13.62 -14.16 -10.60
CA ILE A 77 12.38 -14.27 -11.37
C ILE A 77 12.57 -13.39 -12.60
N GLU A 78 12.70 -14.01 -13.76
CA GLU A 78 12.86 -13.31 -15.04
C GLU A 78 11.55 -13.34 -15.83
N ARG A 79 11.20 -12.20 -16.41
CA ARG A 79 10.11 -12.06 -17.38
C ARG A 79 10.68 -11.41 -18.63
N VAL A 80 10.50 -12.08 -19.76
CA VAL A 80 11.05 -11.68 -21.06
C VAL A 80 9.89 -11.38 -22.00
N ASP A 81 10.07 -10.40 -22.89
CA ASP A 81 9.10 -9.96 -23.89
C ASP A 81 7.76 -9.51 -23.26
N GLU A 82 7.82 -8.88 -22.09
CA GLU A 82 6.66 -8.29 -21.43
C GLU A 82 6.21 -7.02 -22.16
N VAL A 83 4.90 -6.75 -22.16
CA VAL A 83 4.30 -5.64 -22.89
C VAL A 83 3.42 -4.79 -21.99
N MET A 84 3.81 -3.52 -21.82
CA MET A 84 3.06 -2.53 -21.08
C MET A 84 2.05 -1.84 -22.02
N VAL A 85 0.78 -2.28 -21.94
CA VAL A 85 -0.35 -1.70 -22.68
C VAL A 85 -0.92 -0.47 -21.97
N ASP A 86 -1.08 -0.53 -20.64
CA ASP A 86 -1.51 0.61 -19.80
C ASP A 86 -0.31 1.43 -19.31
N ASP A 87 -0.51 2.52 -18.57
CA ASP A 87 0.59 3.39 -18.10
C ASP A 87 1.56 2.71 -17.12
N TYR A 88 1.14 1.58 -16.55
CA TYR A 88 1.94 0.79 -15.63
C TYR A 88 1.55 -0.69 -15.66
N CYS A 89 2.43 -1.53 -15.12
CA CYS A 89 2.13 -2.92 -14.79
C CYS A 89 2.52 -3.18 -13.34
N ASP A 90 1.57 -3.72 -12.56
CA ASP A 90 1.81 -4.12 -11.18
C ASP A 90 2.14 -5.60 -11.09
N TYR A 91 3.20 -5.91 -10.34
CA TYR A 91 3.68 -7.24 -10.02
C TYR A 91 3.52 -7.50 -8.53
N PHE A 92 2.76 -8.53 -8.19
CA PHE A 92 2.51 -8.95 -6.83
C PHE A 92 3.46 -10.07 -6.46
N LEU A 93 4.03 -9.99 -5.26
CA LEU A 93 4.87 -11.05 -4.69
C LEU A 93 4.71 -11.06 -3.17
N TYR A 94 4.97 -12.21 -2.57
CA TYR A 94 4.94 -12.41 -1.13
C TYR A 94 6.35 -12.80 -0.69
N LEU A 95 6.93 -12.00 0.20
CA LEU A 95 8.33 -12.09 0.60
C LEU A 95 8.44 -12.27 2.10
N ASP A 96 9.48 -12.98 2.53
CA ASP A 96 9.79 -13.20 3.93
C ASP A 96 10.52 -12.00 4.54
N THR A 97 10.20 -11.68 5.79
CA THR A 97 10.90 -10.63 6.54
C THR A 97 12.40 -10.91 6.58
N GLY A 98 13.21 -9.89 6.27
CA GLY A 98 14.66 -9.97 6.23
C GLY A 98 15.22 -10.14 4.82
N GLN A 99 14.43 -10.67 3.88
CA GLN A 99 14.85 -10.78 2.48
C GLN A 99 15.14 -9.42 1.85
N ARG A 100 15.95 -9.43 0.81
CA ARG A 100 16.28 -8.26 -0.01
C ARG A 100 15.70 -8.43 -1.39
N LEU A 101 15.03 -7.41 -1.86
CA LEU A 101 14.37 -7.34 -3.16
C LEU A 101 15.10 -6.33 -4.04
N ASP A 102 15.48 -6.75 -5.23
CA ASP A 102 16.03 -5.88 -6.27
C ASP A 102 15.27 -6.11 -7.59
N VAL A 103 15.16 -5.04 -8.39
CA VAL A 103 14.39 -5.05 -9.65
C VAL A 103 15.18 -4.31 -10.71
N ASP A 104 15.53 -5.04 -11.77
CA ASP A 104 16.19 -4.50 -12.96
C ASP A 104 15.27 -4.60 -14.17
N VAL A 105 15.20 -3.52 -14.95
CA VAL A 105 14.38 -3.43 -16.16
C VAL A 105 15.27 -2.96 -17.30
N ASP A 106 15.24 -3.68 -18.42
CA ASP A 106 16.12 -3.41 -19.58
C ASP A 106 15.79 -2.10 -20.32
N ASN A 107 14.64 -1.50 -20.01
CA ASN A 107 14.10 -0.33 -20.66
C ASN A 107 14.17 0.92 -19.76
N ARG A 108 15.06 1.85 -20.12
CA ARG A 108 15.29 3.11 -19.37
C ARG A 108 14.10 4.08 -19.36
N GLN A 109 13.07 3.83 -20.15
CA GLN A 109 11.83 4.61 -20.12
C GLN A 109 10.85 4.08 -19.07
N ILE A 110 11.21 3.05 -18.31
CA ILE A 110 10.40 2.48 -17.25
C ILE A 110 11.09 2.73 -15.91
N GLU A 111 10.30 3.21 -14.95
CA GLU A 111 10.70 3.29 -13.56
C GLU A 111 10.13 2.10 -12.79
N ALA A 112 10.95 1.51 -11.92
CA ALA A 112 10.56 0.42 -11.03
C ALA A 112 10.44 0.94 -9.59
N LEU A 113 9.22 0.88 -9.04
CA LEU A 113 8.92 1.30 -7.68
C LEU A 113 8.30 0.14 -6.89
N LEU A 114 8.69 -0.02 -5.64
CA LEU A 114 7.82 -0.67 -4.66
C LEU A 114 6.77 0.36 -4.25
N ILE A 115 5.49 0.00 -4.28
CA ILE A 115 4.39 0.88 -3.85
C ILE A 115 3.63 0.33 -2.64
N VAL A 116 3.83 -0.94 -2.31
CA VAL A 116 3.29 -1.60 -1.12
C VAL A 116 4.39 -2.51 -0.54
N PRO A 117 4.63 -2.50 0.79
CA PRO A 117 3.90 -1.74 1.82
C PRO A 117 4.36 -0.28 1.95
N THR A 118 5.52 0.07 1.40
CA THR A 118 6.10 1.42 1.42
C THR A 118 6.59 1.79 0.03
N ILE A 119 6.71 3.09 -0.24
CA ILE A 119 7.33 3.58 -1.46
C ILE A 119 8.84 3.36 -1.37
N HIS A 120 9.41 2.66 -2.34
CA HIS A 120 10.85 2.50 -2.52
C HIS A 120 11.18 2.57 -4.01
N ASN A 121 12.22 3.30 -4.39
CA ASN A 121 12.68 3.38 -5.77
C ASN A 121 13.87 2.44 -5.95
N PHE A 122 13.73 1.42 -6.80
CA PHE A 122 14.80 0.43 -7.03
C PHE A 122 16.03 1.03 -7.73
N ALA A 123 15.92 2.20 -8.35
CA ALA A 123 17.08 2.95 -8.83
C ALA A 123 18.02 3.42 -7.69
N ASN A 124 17.55 3.42 -6.43
CA ASN A 124 18.34 3.73 -5.25
C ASN A 124 18.94 2.48 -4.57
N GLY A 125 18.79 1.31 -5.18
CA GLY A 125 19.29 0.03 -4.67
C GLY A 125 18.18 -0.88 -4.13
N GLU A 126 18.61 -1.99 -3.52
CA GLU A 126 17.73 -3.03 -2.99
C GLU A 126 16.82 -2.55 -1.85
N TYR A 127 15.65 -3.17 -1.75
CA TYR A 127 14.70 -3.00 -0.65
C TYR A 127 14.85 -4.12 0.37
N GLN A 128 15.00 -3.79 1.66
CA GLN A 128 14.95 -4.77 2.74
C GLN A 128 13.51 -4.97 3.21
N VAL A 129 13.03 -6.22 3.13
CA VAL A 129 11.67 -6.61 3.48
C VAL A 129 11.44 -6.51 4.98
N ALA A 130 10.55 -5.61 5.38
CA ALA A 130 10.24 -5.33 6.79
C ALA A 130 9.16 -6.24 7.38
N SER A 131 8.29 -6.82 6.54
CA SER A 131 7.15 -7.64 6.99
C SER A 131 6.78 -8.70 5.97
N TYR A 132 6.37 -9.87 6.45
CA TYR A 132 5.76 -10.92 5.63
C TYR A 132 4.33 -10.52 5.22
N ASP A 133 4.22 -9.84 4.09
CA ASP A 133 2.95 -9.41 3.49
C ASP A 133 3.09 -9.32 1.96
N LYS A 134 2.00 -8.96 1.28
CA LYS A 134 1.99 -8.65 -0.15
C LYS A 134 2.85 -7.43 -0.44
N HIS A 135 3.79 -7.60 -1.34
CA HIS A 135 4.57 -6.54 -1.95
C HIS A 135 4.02 -6.27 -3.35
N VAL A 136 4.04 -5.00 -3.76
CA VAL A 136 3.62 -4.60 -5.09
C VAL A 136 4.73 -3.78 -5.72
N ILE A 137 5.35 -4.35 -6.75
CA ILE A 137 6.29 -3.66 -7.62
C ILE A 137 5.46 -3.07 -8.77
N ARG A 138 5.55 -1.76 -8.96
CA ARG A 138 4.98 -1.06 -10.11
C ARG A 138 6.09 -0.73 -11.09
N LEU A 139 5.95 -1.23 -12.31
CA LEU A 139 6.72 -0.74 -13.46
C LEU A 139 5.86 0.29 -14.17
N ALA A 140 6.31 1.54 -14.26
CA ALA A 140 5.56 2.63 -14.86
C ALA A 140 6.39 3.36 -15.92
N TYR A 141 5.73 3.85 -16.96
CA TYR A 141 6.39 4.67 -17.97
C TYR A 141 6.86 6.01 -17.36
N ASN A 142 8.14 6.33 -17.55
CA ASN A 142 8.80 7.56 -17.12
C ASN A 142 9.66 8.17 -18.24
N GLY A 143 9.22 8.04 -19.50
CA GLY A 143 9.90 8.63 -20.64
C GLY A 143 9.54 10.10 -20.86
N ALA A 144 10.41 10.83 -21.56
CA ALA A 144 10.23 12.27 -21.85
C ALA A 144 9.15 12.58 -22.91
N THR A 145 8.65 11.57 -23.63
CA THR A 145 7.67 11.71 -24.72
C THR A 145 6.36 11.00 -24.37
N TYR A 146 5.41 10.91 -25.30
CA TYR A 146 4.26 10.04 -25.13
C TYR A 146 4.71 8.57 -25.07
N LYS A 147 4.06 7.79 -24.18
CA LYS A 147 4.23 6.35 -24.12
C LYS A 147 3.77 5.71 -25.45
N PRO A 148 4.55 4.79 -26.05
CA PRO A 148 4.05 3.94 -27.11
C PRO A 148 2.82 3.13 -26.64
N GLU A 149 1.89 2.84 -27.55
CA GLU A 149 0.70 2.02 -27.24
C GLU A 149 1.08 0.65 -26.66
N ARG A 150 2.19 0.09 -27.15
CA ARG A 150 2.77 -1.16 -26.68
C ARG A 150 4.25 -0.94 -26.42
N LEU A 151 4.62 -0.90 -25.15
CA LEU A 151 6.01 -0.74 -24.73
C LEU A 151 6.56 -2.09 -24.26
N SER A 152 7.55 -2.62 -24.98
CA SER A 152 8.20 -3.89 -24.64
C SER A 152 9.29 -3.69 -23.60
N TYR A 153 9.46 -4.66 -22.71
CA TYR A 153 10.52 -4.68 -21.72
C TYR A 153 10.78 -6.10 -21.21
N ASP A 154 11.98 -6.32 -20.70
CA ASP A 154 12.36 -7.45 -19.88
C ASP A 154 12.53 -6.95 -18.44
N VAL A 155 12.16 -7.79 -17.47
CA VAL A 155 12.35 -7.49 -16.04
C VAL A 155 12.95 -8.68 -15.31
N ALA A 156 14.00 -8.41 -14.55
CA ALA A 156 14.64 -9.35 -13.64
C ALA A 156 14.37 -8.91 -12.19
N ILE A 157 13.81 -9.82 -11.39
CA ILE A 157 13.47 -9.57 -9.99
C ILE A 157 14.29 -10.54 -9.16
N THR A 158 15.16 -9.99 -8.31
CA THR A 158 16.07 -10.76 -7.48
C THR A 158 15.64 -10.69 -6.03
N VAL A 159 15.47 -11.85 -5.40
CA VAL A 159 15.12 -12.02 -3.99
C VAL A 159 16.21 -12.83 -3.31
N THR A 160 16.90 -12.21 -2.36
CA THR A 160 18.00 -12.81 -1.58
C THR A 160 17.70 -12.78 -0.08
N ASP A 161 18.36 -13.64 0.70
CA ASP A 161 18.22 -13.71 2.16
C ASP A 161 19.22 -12.79 2.89
#